data_AF-A0A7S1TGJ2-F1
#
_entry.id   AF-A0A7S1TGJ2-F1
#
_cell.length_a   1.000
_cell.length_b   1.000
_cell.length_c   1.000
_cell.angle_alpha   90.00
_cell.angle_beta   90.00
_cell.angle_gamma   90.00
#
_symmetry.space_group_name_H-M   'P 1'
#
loop_
_entity.id
_entity.type
_entity.pdbx_description
1 polymer ?
#
loop_
_entity_poly.entity_id
_entity_poly.type
_entity_poly.pdbx_seq_one_letter_code
_entity_poly.pdbx_strand_id
1 'polypeptide(L)'
;DEDGAAQSELNGTKTRASPRIYYCSRTHSQIAQFIEEIRKTRYSNADGMKLTSATGIRPVAVMSFGSRKQLCINDDVRKIASGAAVNDRCAELIEKKQSKKGERKGCPYFSPEKSMQIAEDLVTEI
;
A
#
# COMPACT_ATOMS: atom_id res chain seq x y z
N ASP A 1 -49.42 -31.60 -3.66
CA ASP A 1 -48.35 -32.51 -4.12
C ASP A 1 -47.34 -31.65 -4.86
N GLU A 2 -46.50 -30.90 -4.13
CA GLU A 2 -45.15 -31.33 -3.67
C GLU A 2 -44.33 -31.75 -4.90
N ASP A 3 -43.39 -30.94 -5.38
CA ASP A 3 -42.04 -30.72 -4.86
C ASP A 3 -41.45 -29.46 -5.53
N GLY A 4 -40.47 -28.70 -5.02
CA GLY A 4 -39.55 -28.86 -3.93
C GLY A 4 -38.54 -27.73 -4.07
N ALA A 5 -38.28 -27.02 -2.96
CA ALA A 5 -37.38 -25.91 -2.89
C ALA A 5 -35.92 -26.35 -3.09
N ALA A 6 -35.16 -25.58 -3.87
CA ALA A 6 -33.71 -25.53 -3.78
C ALA A 6 -33.25 -24.07 -3.94
N GLN A 7 -33.50 -23.28 -2.90
CA GLN A 7 -32.79 -22.03 -2.68
C GLN A 7 -31.38 -22.40 -2.21
N SER A 8 -30.40 -22.35 -3.11
CA SER A 8 -28.99 -22.39 -2.70
C SER A 8 -28.53 -20.96 -2.37
N GLU A 9 -28.38 -20.74 -1.08
CA GLU A 9 -27.69 -19.59 -0.50
C GLU A 9 -26.27 -19.48 -1.08
N LEU A 10 -25.96 -18.36 -1.72
CA LEU A 10 -24.60 -17.86 -1.81
C LEU A 10 -24.60 -16.47 -1.18
N ASN A 11 -24.53 -16.49 0.14
CA ASN A 11 -24.19 -15.38 0.99
C ASN A 11 -22.72 -15.00 0.74
N GLY A 12 -22.45 -14.44 -0.44
CA GLY A 12 -21.19 -13.79 -0.75
C GLY A 12 -21.21 -12.43 -0.09
N THR A 13 -20.51 -12.29 1.02
CA THR A 13 -20.17 -10.99 1.61
C THR A 13 -19.44 -10.15 0.57
N LYS A 14 -20.16 -9.43 -0.29
CA LYS A 14 -19.62 -8.31 -1.06
C LYS A 14 -19.29 -7.22 -0.05
N THR A 15 -18.08 -7.26 0.50
CA THR A 15 -17.48 -6.09 1.13
C THR A 15 -17.58 -4.96 0.11
N ARG A 16 -18.42 -3.96 0.38
CA ARG A 16 -18.50 -2.76 -0.46
C ARG A 16 -17.08 -2.20 -0.57
N ALA A 17 -16.50 -2.25 -1.77
CA ALA A 17 -15.18 -1.70 -2.04
C ALA A 17 -15.18 -0.24 -1.56
N SER A 18 -14.28 0.09 -0.64
CA SER A 18 -14.15 1.47 -0.18
C SER A 18 -13.65 2.32 -1.34
N PRO A 19 -14.20 3.51 -1.59
CA PRO A 19 -13.79 4.33 -2.72
C PRO A 19 -12.30 4.67 -2.59
N ARG A 20 -11.53 4.39 -3.63
CA ARG A 20 -10.11 4.74 -3.74
C ARG A 20 -9.97 6.09 -4.45
N ILE A 21 -9.15 6.98 -3.89
CA ILE A 21 -8.87 8.30 -4.46
C ILE A 21 -7.40 8.35 -4.88
N TYR A 22 -7.14 8.48 -6.18
CA TYR A 22 -5.80 8.69 -6.72
C TYR A 22 -5.55 10.18 -6.92
N TYR A 23 -4.71 10.76 -6.08
CA TYR A 23 -4.28 12.15 -6.21
C TYR A 23 -2.94 12.22 -6.93
N CYS A 24 -2.94 12.82 -8.13
CA CYS A 24 -1.74 13.00 -8.94
C CYS A 24 -1.31 14.47 -8.90
N SER A 25 -0.02 14.69 -8.64
CA SER A 25 0.57 16.03 -8.63
C SER A 25 1.92 16.05 -9.32
N ARG A 26 2.39 17.24 -9.70
CA ARG A 26 3.62 17.40 -10.50
C ARG A 26 4.88 17.36 -9.66
N THR A 27 4.82 17.78 -8.39
CA THR A 27 6.00 17.87 -7.53
C THR A 27 5.82 17.15 -6.20
N HIS A 28 6.93 16.71 -5.61
CA HIS A 28 6.93 16.13 -4.27
C HIS A 28 6.47 17.11 -3.18
N SER A 29 6.79 18.41 -3.33
CA SER A 29 6.34 19.43 -2.39
C SER A 29 4.81 19.57 -2.39
N GLN A 30 4.17 19.47 -3.55
CA GLN A 30 2.70 19.50 -3.65
C GLN A 30 2.06 18.28 -3.00
N ILE A 31 2.64 17.09 -3.18
CA ILE A 31 2.17 15.86 -2.52
C ILE A 31 2.30 15.99 -1.00
N ALA A 32 3.44 16.48 -0.51
CA ALA A 32 3.68 16.69 0.92
C ALA A 32 2.68 17.70 1.51
N GLN A 33 2.44 18.80 0.81
CA GLN A 33 1.45 19.81 1.21
C GLN A 33 0.04 19.20 1.28
N PHE A 34 -0.37 18.45 0.25
CA PHE A 34 -1.69 17.79 0.23
C PHE A 34 -1.88 16.87 1.44
N ILE A 35 -0.88 16.05 1.77
CA ILE A 35 -0.95 15.13 2.92
C ILE A 35 -1.12 15.90 4.22
N GLU A 36 -0.41 17.02 4.37
CA GLU A 36 -0.51 17.87 5.57
C GLU A 36 -1.88 18.54 5.68
N GLU A 37 -2.47 18.97 4.56
CA GLU A 37 -3.84 19.50 4.56
C GLU A 37 -4.87 18.42 4.90
N ILE A 38 -4.74 17.19 4.37
CA ILE A 38 -5.64 16.09 4.74
C ILE A 38 -5.58 15.79 6.25
N ARG A 39 -4.39 15.85 6.85
CA ARG A 39 -4.21 15.63 8.31
C ARG A 39 -4.96 16.65 9.16
N LYS A 40 -5.15 17.88 8.68
CA LYS A 40 -5.90 18.94 9.37
C LYS A 40 -7.41 18.76 9.26
N THR A 41 -7.90 17.88 8.38
CA THR A 41 -9.34 17.65 8.20
C THR A 41 -9.89 16.63 9.19
N ARG A 42 -11.22 16.64 9.37
CA ARG A 42 -11.98 15.61 10.10
C ARG A 42 -11.88 14.19 9.51
N TYR A 43 -11.25 14.05 8.35
CA TYR A 43 -11.01 12.76 7.69
C TYR A 43 -9.67 12.14 8.09
N SER A 44 -8.84 12.85 8.85
CA SER A 44 -7.56 12.32 9.30
C SER A 44 -7.75 11.23 10.36
N ASN A 45 -6.80 10.30 10.41
CA ASN A 45 -6.71 9.28 11.45
C ASN A 45 -6.03 9.81 12.74
N ALA A 46 -5.89 11.13 12.90
CA ALA A 46 -5.04 11.74 13.93
C ALA A 46 -5.47 11.40 15.36
N ASP A 47 -6.77 11.18 15.59
CA ASP A 47 -7.33 10.91 16.93
C ASP A 47 -7.45 9.41 17.29
N GLY A 48 -6.85 8.52 16.48
CA GLY A 48 -6.76 7.09 16.79
C GLY A 48 -8.12 6.39 16.84
N MET A 49 -8.61 5.93 15.69
CA MET A 49 -9.65 4.89 15.57
C MET A 49 -10.92 5.10 16.42
N LYS A 50 -11.24 6.31 16.89
CA LYS A 50 -12.60 6.64 17.29
C LYS A 50 -13.37 6.79 15.99
N LEU A 51 -14.05 5.71 15.60
CA LEU A 51 -15.24 5.79 14.78
C LEU A 51 -16.01 7.00 15.31
N THR A 52 -16.09 8.09 14.53
CA THR A 52 -16.81 9.29 14.94
C THR A 52 -18.29 8.93 14.84
N SER A 53 -18.76 8.12 15.78
CA SER A 53 -20.07 7.49 15.83
C SER A 53 -21.19 8.51 15.95
N ALA A 54 -20.86 9.77 16.28
CA ALA A 54 -21.78 10.90 16.27
C ALA A 54 -21.98 11.55 14.88
N THR A 55 -21.08 11.36 13.91
CA THR A 55 -21.10 12.06 12.60
C THR A 55 -21.05 11.13 11.38
N GLY A 56 -20.82 9.83 11.57
CA GLY A 56 -20.81 8.83 10.49
C GLY A 56 -19.61 8.93 9.52
N ILE A 57 -18.61 9.74 9.84
CA ILE A 57 -17.43 9.95 8.99
C ILE A 57 -16.42 8.82 9.22
N ARG A 58 -15.95 8.22 8.13
CA ARG A 58 -14.84 7.25 8.15
C ARG A 58 -13.52 7.98 7.91
N PRO A 59 -12.47 7.70 8.70
CA PRO A 59 -11.18 8.29 8.44
C PRO A 59 -10.55 7.69 7.16
N VAL A 60 -9.71 8.48 6.50
CA VAL A 60 -9.08 8.12 5.23
C VAL A 60 -7.63 7.71 5.50
N ALA A 61 -7.24 6.54 4.99
CA ALA A 61 -5.84 6.14 4.91
C ALA A 61 -5.19 6.82 3.69
N VAL A 62 -4.08 7.51 3.92
CA VAL A 62 -3.34 8.23 2.86
C VAL A 62 -1.94 7.65 2.75
N MET A 63 -1.55 7.27 1.53
CA MET A 63 -0.21 6.78 1.22
C MET A 63 0.37 7.57 0.05
N SER A 64 1.62 8.05 0.20
CA SER A 64 2.37 8.69 -0.89
C SER A 64 3.22 7.69 -1.63
N PHE A 65 3.20 7.74 -2.96
CA PHE A 65 4.14 7.03 -3.80
C PHE A 65 5.36 7.91 -4.09
N GLY A 66 6.54 7.31 -4.05
CA GLY A 66 7.82 7.97 -4.33
C GLY A 66 8.78 7.02 -5.04
N SER A 67 9.84 7.58 -5.62
CA SER A 67 10.85 6.77 -6.31
C SER A 67 11.60 5.86 -5.34
N ARG A 68 12.20 4.77 -5.84
CA ARG A 68 13.10 3.92 -5.04
C ARG A 68 14.24 4.73 -4.42
N LYS A 69 14.79 5.70 -5.14
CA LYS A 69 15.85 6.59 -4.61
C LYS A 69 15.42 7.36 -3.37
N GLN A 70 14.14 7.73 -3.28
CA GLN A 70 13.61 8.51 -2.17
C GLN A 70 13.19 7.64 -0.97
N LEU A 71 12.61 6.47 -1.22
CA LEU A 71 11.97 5.65 -0.19
C LEU A 71 12.73 4.37 0.17
N CYS A 72 13.85 4.05 -0.48
CA CYS A 72 14.62 2.84 -0.18
C CYS A 72 15.28 2.91 1.20
N ILE A 73 14.95 1.95 2.06
CA ILE A 73 15.55 1.83 3.40
C ILE A 73 16.87 1.06 3.41
N ASN A 74 17.27 0.47 2.28
CA ASN A 74 18.58 -0.16 2.14
C ASN A 74 19.63 0.92 1.88
N ASP A 75 20.48 1.19 2.88
CA ASP A 75 21.52 2.22 2.81
C ASP A 75 22.49 2.05 1.66
N ASP A 76 22.89 0.81 1.35
CA ASP A 76 23.84 0.52 0.27
C ASP A 76 23.26 0.84 -1.10
N VAL A 77 21.94 0.69 -1.25
CA VAL A 77 21.21 1.03 -2.46
C VAL A 77 20.89 2.53 -2.49
N ARG A 78 20.45 3.11 -1.36
CA ARG A 78 20.03 4.51 -1.26
C ARG A 78 21.18 5.50 -1.53
N LYS A 79 22.41 5.14 -1.18
CA LYS A 79 23.61 5.98 -1.41
C LYS A 79 24.00 6.11 -2.89
N ILE A 80 23.44 5.28 -3.77
CA ILE A 80 23.72 5.35 -5.21
C ILE A 80 23.16 6.66 -5.78
N ALA A 81 24.02 7.44 -6.44
CA ALA A 81 23.67 8.77 -6.93
C ALA A 81 22.65 8.75 -8.08
N SER A 82 22.75 7.79 -9.00
CA SER A 82 21.86 7.68 -10.15
C SER A 82 20.57 6.93 -9.79
N GLY A 83 19.41 7.53 -10.13
CA GLY A 83 18.12 6.87 -9.94
C GLY A 83 17.94 5.60 -10.77
N ALA A 84 18.53 5.55 -11.97
CA ALA A 84 18.54 4.34 -12.79
C ALA A 84 19.34 3.22 -12.12
N ALA A 85 20.55 3.52 -11.66
CA ALA A 85 21.39 2.55 -10.96
C ALA A 85 20.78 2.07 -9.62
N VAL A 86 20.02 2.93 -8.92
CA VAL A 86 19.19 2.52 -7.76
C VAL A 86 18.15 1.48 -8.17
N ASN A 87 17.46 1.67 -9.30
CA ASN A 87 16.45 0.75 -9.78
C ASN A 87 17.05 -0.61 -10.13
N ASP A 88 18.13 -0.62 -10.92
CA ASP A 88 18.78 -1.84 -11.37
C ASP A 88 19.32 -2.63 -10.18
N ARG A 89 20.03 -1.95 -9.27
CA ARG A 89 20.56 -2.59 -8.06
C ARG A 89 19.45 -3.16 -7.16
N CYS A 90 18.35 -2.44 -7.02
CA CYS A 90 17.22 -2.92 -6.23
C CYS A 90 16.57 -4.15 -6.88
N ALA A 91 16.39 -4.15 -8.21
CA ALA A 91 15.87 -5.28 -8.96
C ALA A 91 16.76 -6.52 -8.79
N GLU A 92 18.08 -6.39 -8.97
CA GLU A 92 19.04 -7.49 -8.76
C GLU A 92 18.93 -8.11 -7.35
N LEU A 93 18.78 -7.28 -6.31
CA LEU A 93 18.68 -7.75 -4.94
C LEU A 93 17.32 -8.40 -4.62
N ILE A 94 16.26 -8.01 -5.33
CA ILE A 94 14.93 -8.62 -5.21
C ILE A 94 14.89 -9.98 -5.90
N GLU A 95 15.50 -10.09 -7.10
CA GLU A 95 15.55 -11.34 -7.87
C GLU A 95 16.36 -12.43 -7.16
N LYS A 96 17.44 -12.02 -6.47
CA LYS A 96 18.22 -12.92 -5.61
C LYS A 96 17.38 -13.26 -4.38
N LYS A 97 16.61 -14.35 -4.44
CA LYS A 97 15.83 -14.88 -3.29
C LYS A 97 16.73 -15.01 -2.06
N GLN A 98 16.19 -14.73 -0.87
CA GLN A 98 16.90 -14.99 0.38
C GLN A 98 17.25 -16.48 0.44
N SER A 99 18.54 -16.81 0.34
CA SER A 99 19.01 -18.19 0.42
C SER A 99 18.76 -18.72 1.83
N LYS A 100 18.15 -19.90 1.95
CA LYS A 100 17.95 -20.62 3.22
C LYS A 100 19.27 -21.14 3.83
N LYS A 101 20.40 -21.05 3.11
CA LYS A 101 21.73 -21.48 3.57
C LYS A 101 22.70 -20.29 3.59
N GLY A 102 22.83 -19.64 4.75
CA GLY A 102 24.03 -18.89 5.19
C GLY A 102 24.48 -17.64 4.44
N GLU A 103 24.19 -17.48 3.14
CA GLU A 103 24.65 -16.36 2.33
C GLU A 103 23.49 -15.40 2.02
N ARG A 104 23.56 -14.17 2.56
CA ARG A 104 22.59 -13.10 2.30
C ARG A 104 22.72 -12.58 0.85
N LYS A 105 22.19 -13.31 -0.13
CA LYS A 105 22.26 -12.92 -1.55
C LYS A 105 21.18 -11.91 -1.98
N GLY A 106 20.10 -11.78 -1.21
CA GLY A 106 18.96 -10.90 -1.52
C GLY A 106 18.88 -9.63 -0.68
N CYS A 107 17.92 -8.78 -1.02
CA CYS A 107 17.61 -7.60 -0.22
C CYS A 107 17.08 -8.03 1.18
N PRO A 108 17.73 -7.63 2.28
CA PRO A 108 17.28 -8.01 3.62
C PRO A 108 15.96 -7.34 4.03
N TYR A 109 15.58 -6.26 3.33
CA TYR A 109 14.38 -5.47 3.61
C TYR A 109 13.19 -5.84 2.71
N PHE A 110 13.40 -6.71 1.73
CA PHE A 110 12.33 -7.14 0.83
C PHE A 110 11.64 -8.39 1.37
N SER A 111 10.31 -8.34 1.47
CA SER A 111 9.44 -9.45 1.85
C SER A 111 8.36 -9.62 0.78
N PRO A 112 8.37 -10.74 0.01
CA PRO A 112 7.38 -10.98 -1.03
C PRO A 112 5.93 -10.98 -0.51
N GLU A 113 5.70 -11.59 0.65
CA GLU A 113 4.38 -11.69 1.29
C GLU A 113 3.81 -10.29 1.61
N LYS A 114 4.61 -9.43 2.25
CA LYS A 114 4.19 -8.06 2.57
C LYS A 114 3.96 -7.22 1.32
N SER A 115 4.80 -7.40 0.29
CA SER A 115 4.61 -6.69 -0.99
C SER A 115 3.33 -7.08 -1.70
N MET A 116 2.95 -8.37 -1.66
CA MET A 116 1.70 -8.87 -2.23
C MET A 116 0.48 -8.33 -1.48
N GLN A 117 0.52 -8.34 -0.14
CA GLN A 117 -0.56 -7.76 0.69
C GLN A 117 -0.80 -6.28 0.37
N ILE A 118 0.26 -5.48 0.30
CA ILE A 118 0.15 -4.05 -0.03
C ILE A 118 -0.39 -3.85 -1.45
N ALA A 119 0.03 -4.69 -2.40
CA ALA A 119 -0.49 -4.64 -3.77
C ALA A 119 -1.98 -4.97 -3.81
N GLU A 120 -2.44 -5.94 -3.03
CA GLU A 120 -3.85 -6.29 -2.94
C GLU A 120 -4.69 -5.16 -2.33
N ASP A 121 -4.20 -4.58 -1.22
CA ASP A 121 -4.87 -3.49 -0.52
C ASP A 121 -4.98 -2.22 -1.39
N LEU A 122 -3.97 -1.95 -2.23
CA LEU A 122 -3.89 -0.76 -3.08
C LEU A 122 -4.49 -0.93 -4.48
N VAL A 123 -4.42 -2.12 -5.08
CA VAL A 123 -4.63 -2.32 -6.54
C VAL A 123 -5.81 -3.25 -6.86
N THR A 124 -6.31 -4.08 -5.93
CA THR A 124 -7.37 -5.06 -6.29
C THR A 124 -8.73 -4.39 -6.56
N GLU A 125 -9.25 -4.67 -7.76
CA GLU A 125 -10.56 -4.38 -8.38
C GLU A 125 -10.94 -2.90 -8.63
N ILE A 126 -10.46 -2.38 -9.77
CA ILE A 126 -11.28 -1.62 -10.74
C ILE A 126 -12.02 -2.65 -11.61
#